data_AF-A0A2H4I8N2-F1
#
_entry.id   AF-A0A2H4I8N2-F1
#
_cell.length_a   1.000
_cell.length_b   1.000
_cell.length_c   1.000
_cell.angle_alpha   90.00
_cell.angle_beta   90.00
_cell.angle_gamma   90.00
#
_symmetry.space_group_name_H-M   'P 1'
#
loop_
_entity.id
_entity.type
_entity.pdbx_description
1 polymer ?
#
loop_
_entity_poly.entity_id
_entity_poly.type
_entity_poly.pdbx_seq_one_letter_code
_entity_poly.pdbx_strand_id
1 'polypeptide(L)'
;MRASGIGIRTEAGLVHTPVRASDTPAELGVQDVVLVTLKSHALAAAAPSIQPLLGPRTSVVFLQNGIPWWYYHGHGGPREDQRLPRLDPGDALWQSIGPQRVVGGVTSTACTLVAPGVVEVKGGPRALTRGLLVFSAISDGTKS
;
A
#
# COMPACT_ATOMS: atom_id res chain seq x y z
N MET A 1 -16.39 0.31 5.70
CA MET A 1 -15.81 1.23 4.68
C MET A 1 -16.81 1.60 3.58
N ARG A 2 -17.40 0.66 2.83
CA ARG A 2 -18.35 0.99 1.74
C ARG A 2 -19.56 1.84 2.19
N ALA A 3 -20.16 1.52 3.35
CA ALA A 3 -21.34 2.23 3.86
C ALA A 3 -21.01 3.49 4.70
N SER A 4 -19.86 3.50 5.38
CA SER A 4 -19.54 4.50 6.43
C SER A 4 -18.33 5.38 6.10
N GLY A 5 -17.76 5.25 4.90
CA GLY A 5 -16.54 5.94 4.49
C GLY A 5 -15.31 5.51 5.29
N ILE A 6 -14.34 6.42 5.38
CA ILE A 6 -13.16 6.31 6.23
C ILE A 6 -13.24 7.38 7.32
N GLY A 7 -12.98 6.98 8.56
CA GLY A 7 -12.89 7.83 9.74
C GLY A 7 -11.45 8.00 10.21
N ILE A 8 -11.08 9.22 10.56
CA ILE A 8 -9.80 9.54 11.22
C ILE A 8 -10.12 10.12 12.60
N ARG A 9 -9.72 9.40 13.65
CA ARG A 9 -9.82 9.86 15.04
C ARG A 9 -8.53 10.57 15.43
N THR A 10 -8.70 11.80 15.89
CA THR A 10 -7.64 12.67 16.42
C THR A 10 -8.06 13.20 17.79
N GLU A 11 -7.17 13.92 18.47
CA GLU A 11 -7.52 14.65 19.70
C GLU A 11 -8.64 15.69 19.47
N ALA A 12 -8.73 16.25 18.27
CA ALA A 12 -9.77 17.22 17.90
C ALA A 12 -11.13 16.57 17.59
N GLY A 13 -11.20 15.24 17.56
CA GLY A 13 -12.41 14.47 17.26
C GLY A 13 -12.26 13.55 16.05
N LEU A 14 -13.41 13.02 15.61
CA LEU A 14 -13.52 12.05 14.52
C LEU A 14 -13.99 12.74 13.24
N VAL A 15 -13.19 12.65 12.18
CA VAL A 15 -13.55 13.15 10.85
C VAL A 15 -13.87 11.96 9.95
N HIS A 16 -15.05 11.96 9.34
CA HIS A 16 -15.44 10.96 8.33
C HIS A 16 -15.44 11.57 6.92
N THR A 17 -14.91 10.81 5.97
CA THR A 17 -14.94 11.15 4.55
C THR A 17 -15.51 9.98 3.76
N PRO A 18 -16.54 10.19 2.91
CA PRO A 18 -17.04 9.16 2.02
C PRO A 18 -15.94 8.77 1.03
N VAL A 19 -15.80 7.47 0.78
CA VAL A 19 -14.83 6.94 -0.19
C VAL A 19 -15.49 5.89 -1.07
N ARG A 20 -14.98 5.76 -2.29
CA ARG A 20 -15.28 4.61 -3.13
C ARG A 20 -14.38 3.44 -2.70
N ALA A 21 -14.98 2.43 -2.08
CA ALA A 21 -14.28 1.23 -1.62
C ALA A 21 -14.83 0.01 -2.36
N SER A 22 -13.94 -0.88 -2.79
CA SER A 22 -14.29 -2.17 -3.37
C SER A 22 -13.27 -3.22 -2.93
N ASP A 23 -13.73 -4.46 -2.78
CA ASP A 23 -12.89 -5.64 -2.55
C ASP A 23 -12.51 -6.32 -3.88
N THR A 24 -12.99 -5.76 -5.00
CA THR A 24 -12.68 -6.18 -6.36
C THR A 24 -11.98 -5.02 -7.07
N PRO A 25 -10.64 -4.96 -7.05
CA PRO A 25 -9.88 -3.83 -7.61
C PRO A 25 -10.19 -3.51 -9.08
N ALA A 26 -10.59 -4.51 -9.87
CA ALA A 26 -11.04 -4.31 -11.24
C ALA A 26 -12.24 -3.36 -11.37
N GLU A 27 -13.12 -3.31 -10.36
CA GLU A 27 -14.24 -2.35 -10.34
C GLU A 27 -13.74 -0.91 -10.18
N LEU A 28 -12.61 -0.71 -9.51
CA LEU A 28 -12.03 0.62 -9.32
C LEU A 28 -11.42 1.16 -10.62
N GLY A 29 -10.91 0.25 -11.46
CA GLY A 29 -10.25 0.56 -12.73
C GLY A 29 -8.85 1.15 -12.54
N VAL A 30 -8.27 1.59 -13.65
CA VAL A 30 -6.93 2.20 -13.68
C VAL A 30 -6.86 3.45 -12.80
N GLN A 31 -5.81 3.54 -11.98
CA GLN A 31 -5.54 4.68 -11.10
C GLN A 31 -4.30 5.43 -11.56
N ASP A 32 -4.20 6.72 -11.26
CA ASP A 32 -2.95 7.47 -11.50
C ASP A 32 -1.85 7.08 -10.50
N VAL A 33 -2.25 6.81 -9.24
CA VAL A 33 -1.35 6.42 -8.16
C VAL A 33 -1.98 5.29 -7.35
N VAL A 34 -1.20 4.24 -7.07
CA VAL A 34 -1.57 3.15 -6.16
C VAL A 34 -0.66 3.18 -4.95
N LEU A 35 -1.25 3.32 -3.76
CA LEU A 35 -0.52 3.26 -2.49
C LEU A 35 -0.60 1.84 -1.93
N VAL A 36 0.53 1.18 -1.75
CA VAL A 36 0.62 -0.17 -1.21
C VAL A 36 1.23 -0.12 0.18
N THR A 37 0.44 -0.51 1.18
CA THR A 37 0.87 -0.47 2.58
C THR A 37 0.67 -1.82 3.28
N LEU A 38 0.72 -2.89 2.50
CA LEU A 38 0.73 -4.26 3.01
C LEU A 38 2.09 -4.59 3.61
N LYS A 39 2.11 -5.54 4.56
CA LYS A 39 3.36 -6.12 5.05
C LYS A 39 4.02 -6.92 3.93
N SER A 40 5.36 -6.95 3.89
CA SER A 40 6.12 -7.52 2.78
C SER A 40 5.74 -8.98 2.43
N HIS A 41 5.44 -9.83 3.43
CA HIS A 41 5.04 -11.21 3.20
C HIS A 41 3.68 -11.39 2.50
N ALA A 42 2.81 -10.36 2.53
CA ALA A 42 1.51 -10.38 1.88
C ALA A 42 1.55 -9.85 0.43
N LEU A 43 2.67 -9.28 0.00
CA LEU A 43 2.75 -8.57 -1.28
C LEU A 43 2.65 -9.47 -2.49
N ALA A 44 3.42 -10.57 -2.51
CA ALA A 44 3.41 -11.49 -3.64
C ALA A 44 2.00 -12.03 -3.93
N ALA A 45 1.26 -12.38 -2.88
CA ALA A 45 -0.13 -12.84 -2.99
C ALA A 45 -1.10 -11.72 -3.45
N ALA A 46 -0.79 -10.46 -3.17
CA ALA A 46 -1.59 -9.30 -3.58
C ALA A 46 -1.24 -8.79 -4.99
N ALA A 47 -0.14 -9.24 -5.61
CA ALA A 47 0.28 -8.75 -6.92
C ALA A 47 -0.83 -8.85 -8.00
N PRO A 48 -1.59 -9.97 -8.12
CA PRO A 48 -2.68 -10.08 -9.10
C PRO A 48 -3.84 -9.12 -8.83
N SER A 49 -4.11 -8.75 -7.57
CA SER A 49 -5.19 -7.84 -7.24
C SER A 49 -4.83 -6.37 -7.51
N ILE A 50 -3.54 -6.04 -7.52
CA ILE A 50 -3.04 -4.70 -7.86
C ILE A 50 -3.08 -4.47 -9.37
N GLN A 51 -2.85 -5.51 -10.18
CA GLN A 51 -2.70 -5.41 -11.64
C GLN A 51 -3.83 -4.65 -12.37
N PRO A 52 -5.14 -4.84 -12.05
CA PRO A 52 -6.23 -4.11 -12.70
C PRO A 52 -6.22 -2.60 -12.46
N LEU A 53 -5.50 -2.13 -11.43
CA LEU A 53 -5.34 -0.72 -11.10
C LEU A 53 -4.25 -0.04 -11.94
N LEU A 54 -3.44 -0.82 -12.66
CA LEU A 54 -2.24 -0.34 -13.33
C LEU A 54 -2.52 -0.02 -14.80
N GLY A 55 -2.36 1.25 -15.16
CA GLY A 55 -2.26 1.73 -16.54
C GLY A 55 -0.83 2.12 -16.92
N PRO A 56 -0.62 2.59 -18.16
CA PRO A 56 0.70 2.99 -18.64
C PRO A 56 1.39 4.07 -17.82
N ARG A 57 0.61 4.95 -17.17
CA ARG A 57 1.14 6.10 -16.38
C ARG A 57 1.02 5.91 -14.87
N THR A 58 0.52 4.76 -14.40
CA THR A 58 0.29 4.54 -12.98
C THR A 58 1.60 4.39 -12.23
N SER A 59 1.79 5.21 -11.20
CA SER A 59 2.87 5.06 -10.22
C SER A 59 2.42 4.21 -9.04
N VAL A 60 3.30 3.35 -8.54
CA VAL A 60 3.01 2.50 -7.37
C VAL A 60 3.93 2.87 -6.22
N VAL A 61 3.35 3.44 -5.17
CA VAL A 61 4.10 3.87 -3.99
C VAL A 61 4.01 2.77 -2.94
N PHE A 62 5.15 2.18 -2.60
CA PHE A 62 5.22 1.21 -1.52
C PHE A 62 5.67 1.87 -0.23
N LEU A 63 4.83 1.76 0.79
CA LEU A 63 5.10 2.21 2.16
C LEU A 63 5.48 0.99 2.99
N GLN A 64 6.72 0.52 2.81
CA GLN A 64 7.25 -0.67 3.45
C GLN A 64 8.41 -0.34 4.37
N ASN A 65 8.48 -1.07 5.48
CA ASN A 65 9.66 -1.11 6.32
C ASN A 65 10.64 -2.17 5.79
N GLY A 66 11.94 -1.91 5.91
CA GLY A 66 12.99 -2.88 5.57
C GLY A 66 13.45 -2.81 4.12
N ILE A 67 14.03 -3.92 3.63
CA ILE A 67 14.58 -4.00 2.27
C ILE A 67 13.42 -4.19 1.28
N PRO A 68 13.27 -3.31 0.27
CA PRO A 68 12.24 -3.46 -0.75
C PRO A 68 12.59 -4.57 -1.75
N TRP A 69 11.57 -5.17 -2.38
CA TRP A 69 11.79 -6.21 -3.40
C TRP A 69 12.50 -5.69 -4.67
N TRP A 70 12.37 -4.40 -4.96
CA TRP A 70 13.02 -3.71 -6.08
C TRP A 70 14.39 -3.10 -5.72
N TYR A 71 14.99 -3.49 -4.58
CA TYR A 71 16.19 -2.84 -4.04
C TYR A 71 17.35 -2.70 -5.04
N TYR A 72 17.54 -3.70 -5.90
CA TYR A 72 18.61 -3.69 -6.88
C TYR A 72 18.21 -3.13 -8.25
N HIS A 73 16.96 -2.73 -8.45
CA HIS A 73 16.50 -2.16 -9.71
C HIS A 73 17.15 -0.80 -9.95
N GLY A 74 17.81 -0.63 -11.10
CA GLY A 74 18.53 0.60 -11.44
C GLY A 74 19.66 0.98 -10.48
N HIS A 75 20.13 0.02 -9.66
CA HIS A 75 21.21 0.24 -8.69
C HIS A 75 22.58 0.41 -9.36
N GLY A 76 22.74 -0.11 -10.58
CA GLY A 76 24.04 -0.20 -11.26
C GLY A 76 25.00 -1.22 -10.62
N GLY A 77 25.96 -1.67 -11.42
CA GLY A 77 27.01 -2.61 -10.99
C GLY A 77 26.58 -4.08 -11.01
N PRO A 78 27.35 -4.99 -10.37
CA PRO A 78 27.22 -6.44 -10.59
C PRO A 78 25.89 -7.06 -10.14
N ARG A 79 25.12 -6.34 -9.31
CA ARG A 79 23.84 -6.79 -8.78
C ARG A 79 22.66 -6.05 -9.38
N GLU A 80 22.87 -5.23 -10.41
CA GLU A 80 21.78 -4.52 -11.08
C GLU A 80 20.66 -5.49 -11.49
N ASP A 81 19.42 -5.10 -11.18
CA ASP A 81 18.22 -5.89 -11.39
C ASP A 81 18.22 -7.28 -10.71
N GLN A 82 19.08 -7.52 -9.72
CA GLN A 82 19.06 -8.80 -9.00
C GLN A 82 17.71 -9.04 -8.32
N ARG A 83 17.10 -10.19 -8.61
CA ARG A 83 15.86 -10.65 -7.98
C ARG A 83 16.09 -11.07 -6.54
N LEU A 84 15.06 -10.89 -5.71
CA LEU A 84 15.07 -11.23 -4.30
C LEU A 84 13.95 -12.24 -3.99
N PRO A 85 14.15 -13.56 -4.25
CA PRO A 85 13.09 -14.57 -4.09
C PRO A 85 12.48 -14.64 -2.68
N ARG A 86 13.22 -14.20 -1.65
CA ARG A 86 12.70 -14.13 -0.27
C ARG A 86 11.66 -13.01 -0.08
N LEU A 87 11.75 -11.94 -0.86
CA LEU A 87 10.87 -10.78 -0.78
C LEU A 87 9.80 -10.78 -1.88
N ASP A 88 10.11 -11.42 -3.02
CA ASP A 88 9.19 -11.62 -4.14
C ASP A 88 9.28 -13.07 -4.66
N PRO A 89 8.67 -14.03 -3.95
CA PRO A 89 8.66 -15.43 -4.40
C PRO A 89 8.04 -15.56 -5.78
N GLY A 90 8.76 -16.20 -6.71
CA GLY A 90 8.31 -16.40 -8.08
C GLY A 90 8.29 -15.13 -8.94
N ASP A 91 8.96 -14.05 -8.50
CA ASP A 91 9.01 -12.76 -9.20
C ASP A 91 7.61 -12.15 -9.47
N ALA A 92 6.64 -12.45 -8.58
CA ALA A 92 5.23 -12.07 -8.75
C ALA A 92 5.03 -10.55 -8.87
N LEU A 93 5.68 -9.78 -8.01
CA LEU A 93 5.63 -8.31 -8.02
C LEU A 93 6.43 -7.75 -9.19
N TRP A 94 7.59 -8.32 -9.47
CA TRP A 94 8.40 -7.90 -10.61
C TRP A 94 7.63 -8.04 -11.93
N GLN A 95 6.94 -9.16 -12.13
CA GLN A 95 6.19 -9.42 -13.35
C GLN A 95 4.86 -8.65 -13.41
N SER A 96 4.15 -8.53 -12.28
CA SER A 96 2.81 -7.92 -12.26
C SER A 96 2.85 -6.40 -12.23
N ILE A 97 3.78 -5.82 -11.47
CA ILE A 97 3.85 -4.37 -11.22
C ILE A 97 4.93 -3.75 -12.09
N GLY A 98 6.09 -4.40 -12.18
CA GLY A 98 7.28 -3.85 -12.83
C GLY A 98 7.96 -2.80 -11.95
N PRO A 99 9.25 -2.95 -11.62
CA PRO A 99 9.93 -2.04 -10.70
C PRO A 99 10.11 -0.62 -11.27
N GLN A 100 10.05 -0.44 -12.60
CA GLN A 100 10.23 0.84 -13.28
C GLN A 100 9.19 1.91 -12.92
N ARG A 101 8.02 1.52 -12.39
CA ARG A 101 6.95 2.45 -11.95
C ARG A 101 6.89 2.61 -10.43
N VAL A 102 7.80 1.97 -9.71
CA VAL A 102 7.77 1.90 -8.25
C VAL A 102 8.43 3.14 -7.64
N VAL A 103 7.77 3.69 -6.63
CA VAL A 103 8.29 4.75 -5.77
C VAL A 103 8.35 4.22 -4.34
N GLY A 104 9.52 4.32 -3.71
CA GLY A 104 9.66 3.98 -2.29
C GLY A 104 9.22 5.14 -1.40
N GLY A 105 8.47 4.84 -0.33
CA GLY A 105 8.14 5.82 0.69
C GLY A 105 8.28 5.24 2.11
N VAL A 106 8.62 6.10 3.06
CA VAL A 106 8.72 5.75 4.48
C VAL A 106 7.68 6.58 5.24
N THR A 107 6.87 5.93 6.07
CA THR A 107 5.91 6.62 6.95
C THR A 107 6.46 6.69 8.36
N SER A 108 6.48 7.88 8.95
CA SER A 108 6.85 8.09 10.36
C SER A 108 5.65 8.19 11.31
N THR A 109 4.43 8.07 10.78
CA THR A 109 3.20 8.24 11.57
C THR A 109 2.74 6.93 12.17
N ALA A 110 2.57 6.91 13.50
CA ALA A 110 1.93 5.80 14.19
C ALA A 110 0.40 5.94 14.11
N CYS A 111 -0.25 4.94 13.52
CA CYS A 111 -1.69 4.87 13.34
C CYS A 111 -2.22 3.53 13.85
N THR A 112 -3.36 3.55 14.54
CA THR A 112 -4.01 2.33 15.06
C THR A 112 -5.40 2.20 14.44
N LEU A 113 -5.74 1.03 13.89
CA LEU A 113 -7.11 0.76 13.48
C LEU A 113 -7.96 0.50 14.74
N VAL A 114 -8.97 1.33 14.98
CA VAL A 114 -9.82 1.25 16.19
C VAL A 114 -11.21 0.67 15.90
N ALA A 115 -11.62 0.67 14.64
CA ALA A 115 -12.79 -0.04 14.12
C ALA A 115 -12.64 -0.23 12.60
N PRO A 116 -13.42 -1.13 11.96
CA PRO A 116 -13.40 -1.26 10.50
C PRO A 116 -13.65 0.08 9.79
N GLY A 117 -12.62 0.62 9.14
CA GLY A 117 -12.68 1.92 8.47
C GLY A 117 -12.40 3.14 9.36
N VAL A 118 -12.02 2.98 10.62
CA VAL A 118 -11.67 4.09 11.52
C VAL A 118 -10.25 3.92 12.05
N VAL A 119 -9.39 4.88 11.74
CA VAL A 119 -7.98 4.93 12.15
C VAL A 119 -7.78 6.04 13.17
N GLU A 120 -7.09 5.75 14.26
CA GLU A 120 -6.65 6.71 15.26
C GLU A 120 -5.19 7.11 15.03
N VAL A 121 -4.91 8.41 15.04
CA VAL A 121 -3.56 8.98 14.90
C VAL A 121 -3.21 9.71 16.19
N LYS A 122 -2.17 9.25 16.90
CA LYS A 122 -1.69 9.88 18.13
C LYS A 122 -0.41 10.68 17.86
N GLY A 123 -0.41 11.98 18.16
CA GLY A 123 0.80 12.80 18.30
C GLY A 123 1.61 13.18 17.05
N GLY A 124 1.02 13.30 15.85
CA GLY A 124 1.71 13.71 14.61
C GLY A 124 1.27 15.08 14.05
N PRO A 125 2.09 15.77 13.23
CA PRO A 125 1.75 17.07 12.66
C PRO A 125 0.48 17.04 11.80
N ARG A 126 -0.35 18.08 11.96
CA ARG A 126 -1.72 18.23 11.46
C ARG A 126 -1.81 18.69 10.00
N ALA A 127 -1.04 18.11 9.10
CA ALA A 127 -1.12 18.44 7.68
C ALA A 127 -1.79 17.30 6.91
N LEU A 128 -3.12 17.34 6.83
CA LEU A 128 -3.87 16.59 5.83
C LEU A 128 -3.80 17.36 4.51
N THR A 129 -2.59 17.48 3.96
CA THR A 129 -2.37 18.08 2.64
C THR A 129 -2.44 16.95 1.62
N ARG A 130 -3.59 16.85 0.94
CA ARG A 130 -3.84 16.07 -0.29
C ARG A 130 -3.00 14.79 -0.47
N GLY A 131 -3.65 13.66 -0.20
CA GLY A 131 -3.30 12.38 -0.80
C GLY A 131 -2.31 11.54 0.00
N LEU A 132 -2.78 10.88 1.06
CA LEU A 132 -2.18 9.63 1.52
C LEU A 132 -3.17 8.88 2.42
N LEU A 133 -3.66 7.72 1.97
CA LEU A 133 -4.40 6.78 2.82
C LEU A 133 -3.73 5.41 2.73
N VAL A 134 -3.43 4.88 3.91
CA VAL A 134 -2.69 3.65 4.18
C VAL A 134 -3.71 2.51 4.30
N PHE A 135 -3.63 1.48 3.45
CA PHE A 135 -4.40 0.24 3.57
C PHE A 135 -3.48 -0.94 3.92
N SER A 136 -3.39 -1.29 5.21
CA SER A 136 -3.02 -2.65 5.57
C SER A 136 -4.26 -3.51 5.39
N ALA A 137 -4.27 -4.41 4.41
CA ALA A 137 -5.19 -5.54 4.46
C ALA A 137 -4.87 -6.29 5.76
N ILE A 138 -5.84 -6.34 6.66
CA ILE A 138 -5.80 -7.26 7.79
C ILE A 138 -6.07 -8.62 7.15
N SER A 139 -5.02 -9.43 7.02
CA SER A 139 -5.21 -10.88 6.96
C SER A 139 -5.80 -11.26 8.31
N ASP A 140 -7.05 -11.76 8.29
CA ASP A 140 -7.66 -12.38 9.45
C ASP A 140 -6.79 -13.57 9.85
N GLY A 141 -5.86 -13.31 10.76
CA GLY A 141 -5.16 -14.34 11.51
C GLY A 141 -6.15 -14.97 12.46
N THR A 142 -6.96 -15.90 11.96
CA THR A 142 -7.52 -16.95 12.80
C THR A 142 -6.34 -17.69 13.42
N LYS A 143 -6.02 -17.35 14.68
CA LYS A 143 -5.29 -18.26 15.56
C LYS A 143 -6.16 -19.52 15.69
N SER A 144 -5.71 -20.60 15.08
CA SER A 144 -6.00 -21.97 15.51
C SER A 144 -4.69 -22.53 16.04
#